data_AF-A0A7W3J906-F1
#
_entry.id   AF-A0A7W3J906-F1
#
_cell.length_a   1.000
_cell.length_b   1.000
_cell.length_c   1.000
_cell.angle_alpha   90.00
_cell.angle_beta   90.00
_cell.angle_gamma   90.00
#
_symmetry.space_group_name_H-M   'P 1'
#
loop_
_entity.id
_entity.type
_entity.pdbx_description
1 polymer ?
#
loop_
_entity_poly.entity_id
_entity_poly.type
_entity_poly.pdbx_seq_one_letter_code
_entity_poly.pdbx_strand_id
1 'polypeptide(L)'
;MSAICIDELVAVPDAGGVPAVQPECGSTRAAIPGYLDRRLDARRKRRFEAHIDRCAGCIRAFIDVRQVGWAQRGASRPQRGVRRWP
;
A
#
# COMPACT_ATOMS: atom_id res chain seq x y z
N MET A 1 -33.50 9.27 -18.09
CA MET A 1 -32.48 9.72 -17.12
C MET A 1 -31.60 8.53 -16.76
N SER A 2 -30.51 8.30 -17.51
CA SER A 2 -29.56 7.21 -17.23
C SER A 2 -28.46 7.71 -16.30
N ALA A 3 -28.35 7.07 -15.13
CA ALA A 3 -27.19 7.21 -14.26
C ALA A 3 -26.08 6.30 -14.80
N ILE A 4 -24.97 6.90 -15.23
CA ILE A 4 -23.74 6.15 -15.52
C ILE A 4 -22.99 6.06 -14.19
N CYS A 5 -23.00 4.89 -13.56
CA CYS A 5 -22.17 4.59 -12.40
C CYS A 5 -20.76 4.28 -12.89
N ILE A 6 -19.91 5.29 -12.99
CA ILE A 6 -18.48 5.11 -13.27
C ILE A 6 -17.75 5.08 -11.92
N ASP A 7 -17.81 3.93 -11.23
CA ASP A 7 -16.73 3.50 -10.35
C ASP A 7 -16.20 2.20 -10.98
N GLU A 8 -15.54 2.40 -12.12
CA GLU A 8 -14.77 1.35 -12.77
C GLU A 8 -13.60 1.05 -11.84
N LEU A 9 -13.82 0.12 -10.92
CA LEU A 9 -12.77 -0.66 -10.30
C LEU A 9 -11.87 -1.15 -11.44
N VAL A 10 -10.74 -0.47 -11.63
CA VAL A 10 -9.65 -0.99 -12.43
C VAL A 10 -9.14 -2.23 -11.71
N ALA A 11 -9.76 -3.37 -12.05
CA ALA A 11 -9.18 -4.67 -11.84
C ALA A 11 -7.91 -4.71 -12.69
N VAL A 12 -6.76 -4.73 -12.05
CA VAL A 12 -5.48 -5.02 -12.70
C VAL A 12 -5.35 -6.54 -12.73
N PRO A 13 -5.55 -7.24 -13.87
CA PRO A 13 -5.27 -8.67 -13.94
C PRO A 13 -3.76 -8.85 -14.09
N ASP A 14 -3.05 -8.90 -12.97
CA ASP A 14 -1.65 -9.30 -12.96
C ASP A 14 -1.56 -10.81 -12.67
N ALA A 15 -1.53 -11.58 -13.75
CA ALA A 15 -1.27 -13.01 -13.72
C ALA A 15 0.10 -13.27 -13.06
N GLY A 16 0.12 -14.01 -11.95
CA GLY A 16 1.39 -14.35 -11.30
C GLY A 16 1.28 -15.12 -9.99
N GLY A 17 0.55 -16.24 -10.00
CA GLY A 17 0.61 -17.28 -8.97
C GLY A 17 -0.01 -16.89 -7.63
N VAL A 18 -0.86 -17.75 -7.07
CA VAL A 18 -1.09 -17.72 -5.63
C VAL A 18 0.23 -18.20 -5.00
N PRO A 19 1.06 -17.33 -4.38
CA PRO A 19 2.13 -17.90 -3.59
C PRO A 19 1.41 -18.63 -2.46
N ALA A 20 1.70 -19.92 -2.30
CA ALA A 20 1.50 -20.59 -1.03
C ALA A 20 1.87 -19.58 0.06
N VAL A 21 0.98 -19.36 1.02
CA VAL A 21 1.17 -18.38 2.09
C VAL A 21 2.35 -18.85 2.94
N GLN A 22 3.56 -18.64 2.44
CA GLN A 22 4.78 -18.94 3.15
C GLN A 22 4.74 -18.06 4.40
N PRO A 23 4.93 -18.63 5.60
CA PRO A 23 4.84 -17.88 6.85
C PRO A 23 5.81 -16.67 6.87
N GLU A 24 6.90 -16.72 6.10
CA GLU A 24 7.81 -15.60 5.88
C GLU A 24 7.15 -14.41 5.14
N CYS A 25 6.29 -14.66 4.16
CA CYS A 25 5.52 -13.62 3.46
C CYS A 25 4.54 -12.93 4.41
N GLY A 26 3.85 -13.71 5.25
CA GLY A 26 2.94 -13.17 6.27
C GLY A 26 3.65 -12.27 7.28
N SER A 27 4.80 -12.74 7.79
CA SER A 27 5.65 -11.98 8.71
C SER A 27 6.21 -10.69 8.08
N THR A 28 6.58 -10.75 6.80
CA THR A 28 7.06 -9.58 6.05
C THR A 28 5.95 -8.56 5.85
N ARG A 29 4.75 -9.00 5.45
CA ARG A 29 3.57 -8.12 5.28
C ARG A 29 3.17 -7.43 6.57
N ALA A 30 3.17 -8.15 7.69
CA ALA A 30 2.89 -7.56 9.01
C ALA A 30 3.97 -6.55 9.48
N ALA A 31 5.18 -6.60 8.91
CA ALA A 31 6.25 -5.65 9.21
C ALA A 31 6.20 -4.35 8.38
N ILE A 32 5.43 -4.31 7.28
CA ILE A 32 5.30 -3.13 6.39
C ILE A 32 4.93 -1.84 7.16
N PRO A 33 3.85 -1.80 7.97
CA PRO A 33 3.47 -0.54 8.64
C PRO A 33 4.54 -0.06 9.62
N GLY A 34 5.16 -0.97 10.38
CA GLY A 34 6.26 -0.63 11.28
C GLY A 34 7.52 -0.17 10.55
N TYR A 35 7.78 -0.69 9.34
CA TYR A 35 8.88 -0.23 8.48
C TYR A 35 8.64 1.19 7.98
N LEU A 36 7.41 1.50 7.55
CA LEU A 36 7.02 2.84 7.09
C LEU A 36 7.09 3.89 8.22
N ASP A 37 6.70 3.52 9.44
CA ASP A 37 6.75 4.39 10.62
C ASP A 37 8.15 4.50 11.24
N ARG A 38 9.16 3.82 10.66
CA ARG A 38 10.52 3.67 11.21
C ARG A 38 10.55 3.09 12.64
N ARG A 39 9.54 2.31 13.02
CA ARG A 39 9.42 1.65 14.33
C ARG A 39 9.87 0.19 14.32
N LEU A 40 10.56 -0.24 13.26
CA LEU A 40 11.00 -1.62 13.10
C LEU A 40 12.43 -1.80 13.65
N ASP A 41 12.64 -2.81 14.50
CA ASP A 41 13.96 -3.17 15.01
C ASP A 41 14.94 -3.54 13.89
N ALA A 42 16.23 -3.28 14.10
CA ALA A 42 17.28 -3.49 13.11
C ALA A 42 17.33 -4.94 12.54
N ARG A 43 17.14 -5.95 13.40
CA ARG A 43 17.09 -7.36 12.94
C ARG A 43 15.87 -7.63 12.05
N ARG A 44 14.72 -7.07 12.40
CA ARG A 44 13.45 -7.26 11.69
C ARG A 44 13.46 -6.51 10.36
N LYS A 45 14.07 -5.32 10.34
CA LYS A 45 14.35 -4.53 9.14
C LYS A 45 15.22 -5.30 8.14
N ARG A 46 16.34 -5.86 8.57
CA ARG A 46 17.22 -6.65 7.67
C ARG A 46 16.51 -7.84 7.04
N ARG A 47 15.70 -8.57 7.81
CA ARG A 47 14.91 -9.71 7.28
C ARG A 47 13.85 -9.26 6.28
N PHE A 48 13.17 -8.15 6.59
CA PHE A 48 12.19 -7.54 5.69
C PHE A 48 12.83 -7.13 4.36
N GLU A 49 13.97 -6.43 4.41
CA GLU A 49 14.73 -5.99 3.22
C GLU A 49 15.23 -7.19 2.39
N ALA A 50 15.76 -8.23 3.02
CA ALA A 50 16.22 -9.42 2.31
C ALA A 50 15.08 -10.19 1.63
N HIS A 51 13.87 -10.16 2.20
CA HIS A 51 12.72 -10.84 1.63
C HIS A 51 12.07 -10.03 0.51
N ILE A 52 11.90 -8.71 0.68
CA ILE A 52 11.28 -7.87 -0.34
C ILE A 52 12.11 -7.82 -1.61
N ASP A 53 13.45 -7.87 -1.51
CA ASP A 53 14.38 -7.96 -2.64
C ASP A 53 14.13 -9.20 -3.53
N ARG A 54 13.66 -10.30 -2.93
CA ARG A 54 13.50 -11.59 -3.62
C ARG A 54 12.04 -11.98 -3.90
N CYS A 55 11.07 -11.19 -3.43
CA CYS A 55 9.65 -11.53 -3.50
C CYS A 55 8.82 -10.40 -4.13
N ALA A 56 8.45 -10.59 -5.40
CA ALA A 56 7.58 -9.67 -6.13
C ALA A 56 6.21 -9.46 -5.46
N GLY A 57 5.65 -10.50 -4.82
CA GLY A 57 4.38 -10.39 -4.09
C GLY A 57 4.45 -9.48 -2.87
N CYS A 58 5.58 -9.46 -2.17
CA CYS A 58 5.81 -8.56 -1.03
C CYS A 58 6.16 -7.14 -1.48
N ILE A 59 6.84 -6.98 -2.62
CA ILE A 59 7.05 -5.66 -3.25
C ILE A 59 5.69 -5.02 -3.59
N ARG A 60 4.80 -5.77 -4.24
CA ARG A 60 3.45 -5.29 -4.58
C ARG A 60 2.65 -4.88 -3.35
N ALA A 61 2.65 -5.72 -2.30
CA ALA A 61 1.98 -5.41 -1.04
C ALA A 61 2.55 -4.15 -0.37
N PHE A 62 3.87 -3.91 -0.46
CA PHE A 62 4.49 -2.69 0.07
C PHE A 62 4.06 -1.44 -0.69
N ILE A 63 4.00 -1.51 -2.03
CA ILE A 63 3.53 -0.40 -2.87
C ILE A 63 2.07 -0.09 -2.54
N ASP A 64 1.21 -1.10 -2.44
CA ASP A 64 -0.21 -0.95 -2.13
C ASP A 64 -0.46 -0.19 -0.82
N VAL A 65 0.18 -0.63 0.28
CA VAL A 65 0.06 0.03 1.60
C VAL A 65 0.57 1.47 1.56
N ARG A 66 1.61 1.77 0.78
CA ARG A 66 2.10 3.15 0.58
C ARG A 66 1.10 4.01 -0.16
N GLN A 67 0.49 3.49 -1.23
CA GLN A 67 -0.49 4.21 -2.04
C GLN A 67 -1.75 4.52 -1.22
N VAL A 68 -2.26 3.57 -0.43
CA VAL A 68 -3.36 3.81 0.51
C VAL A 68 -2.99 4.90 1.52
N GLY A 69 -1.77 4.87 2.06
CA GLY A 69 -1.29 5.89 2.99
C GLY A 69 -1.20 7.29 2.37
N TRP A 70 -0.96 7.41 1.06
CA TRP A 70 -0.97 8.70 0.36
C TRP A 70 -2.38 9.16 -0.03
N ALA A 71 -3.22 8.23 -0.52
CA ALA A 71 -4.63 8.50 -0.81
C ALA A 71 -5.37 9.01 0.44
N GLN A 72 -5.13 8.39 1.59
CA GLN A 72 -5.73 8.82 2.86
C GLN A 72 -5.27 10.23 3.27
N ARG A 73 -4.01 10.60 2.99
CA ARG A 73 -3.48 11.94 3.29
C ARG A 73 -3.93 13.02 2.30
N GLY A 74 -4.11 12.67 1.03
CA GLY A 74 -4.71 13.56 0.03
C GLY A 74 -6.18 13.86 0.33
N ALA A 75 -6.92 12.84 0.77
CA ALA A 75 -8.32 12.98 1.18
C ALA A 75 -8.50 13.74 2.52
N SER A 76 -7.49 13.71 3.40
CA SER A 76 -7.51 14.46 4.67
C SER A 76 -6.93 15.87 4.58
N ARG A 77 -6.66 16.39 3.36
CA ARG A 77 -6.63 17.84 3.17
C ARG A 77 -8.08 18.33 3.19
N PRO A 78 -8.56 19.00 4.25
CA PRO A 78 -9.86 19.64 4.16
C PRO A 78 -9.78 20.62 3.00
N GLN A 79 -10.73 20.52 2.09
CA GLN A 79 -11.10 21.54 1.13
C GLN A 79 -11.52 22.82 1.88
N ARG A 80 -10.54 23.46 2.53
CA ARG A 80 -10.68 24.69 3.30
C ARG A 80 -10.64 25.83 2.29
N GLY A 81 -11.81 26.10 1.74
CA GLY A 81 -12.26 27.42 1.31
C GLY A 81 -11.42 28.09 0.23
N VAL A 82 -11.99 28.16 -0.97
CA VAL A 82 -11.83 29.33 -1.83
C VAL A 82 -12.40 30.55 -1.09
N ARG A 83 -11.61 31.17 -0.20
CA ARG A 83 -11.87 32.55 0.20
C ARG A 83 -11.29 33.42 -0.89
N ARG A 84 -12.16 33.81 -1.84
CA ARG A 84 -11.91 34.90 -2.78
C ARG A 84 -11.84 36.21 -1.96
N TRP A 85 -10.76 36.97 -2.10
CA TRP A 85 -10.52 38.25 -1.43
C TRP A 85 -9.68 39.15 -2.36
N PRO A 86 -9.95 40.47 -2.45
CA PRO A 86 -11.22 41.16 -2.73
C PRO A 86 -11.50 41.26 -4.24
#